data_AF-A0A0J1FDK4-F1
#
_entry.id   AF-A0A0J1FDK4-F1
#
_cell.length_a   1.000
_cell.length_b   1.000
_cell.length_c   1.000
_cell.angle_alpha   90.00
_cell.angle_beta   90.00
_cell.angle_gamma   90.00
#
_symmetry.space_group_name_H-M   'P 1'
#
loop_
_entity.id
_entity.type
_entity.pdbx_description
1 polymer ?
#
loop_
_entity_poly.entity_id
_entity_poly.type
_entity_poly.pdbx_seq_one_letter_code
_entity_poly.pdbx_strand_id
1 'polypeptide(L)'
;MKMSNIKPLFPRINGENVYVLTQAEYLTGAEKALIFDLQYLCGVGSNALANPETGQYMTIGGMARELKRDRISVSKLVTSLLRKGIILQIINRQEIEKYGRPVTERPLFLNPEIVFRGDPERISGNLCRLVLENDVLENSGILLEKKVWIEPKEQFGRLYSRQAYLEKKRRSAPKGRNSK
;
A
#
# COMPACT_ATOMS: atom_id res chain seq x y z
N MET A 1 -0.95 -33.71 -15.35
CA MET A 1 -0.99 -32.46 -14.56
C MET A 1 -0.51 -31.34 -15.47
N LYS A 2 -1.41 -30.52 -16.04
CA LYS A 2 -1.01 -29.40 -16.91
C LYS A 2 -0.38 -28.32 -16.02
N MET A 3 0.90 -28.03 -16.22
CA MET A 3 1.50 -26.81 -15.70
C MET A 3 0.67 -25.64 -16.23
N SER A 4 -0.09 -25.00 -15.34
CA SER A 4 -0.71 -23.73 -15.65
C SER A 4 0.41 -22.75 -16.02
N ASN A 5 0.22 -21.99 -17.10
CA ASN A 5 1.07 -20.86 -17.44
C ASN A 5 1.04 -19.85 -16.27
N ILE A 6 1.91 -20.03 -15.28
CA ILE A 6 2.15 -19.04 -14.24
C ILE A 6 2.96 -17.94 -14.93
N LYS A 7 2.25 -16.99 -15.55
CA LYS A 7 2.85 -15.74 -15.98
C LYS A 7 3.49 -15.14 -14.72
N PRO A 8 4.80 -14.90 -14.67
CA PRO A 8 5.43 -14.34 -13.48
C PRO A 8 4.75 -13.00 -13.18
N LEU A 9 4.05 -12.93 -12.06
CA LEU A 9 3.45 -11.70 -11.56
C LEU A 9 4.58 -10.89 -10.94
N PHE A 10 5.29 -10.15 -11.79
CA PHE A 10 6.27 -9.18 -11.35
C PHE A 10 5.55 -8.00 -10.68
N PRO A 11 6.12 -7.45 -9.60
CA PRO A 11 5.69 -6.16 -9.07
C PRO A 11 5.69 -5.12 -10.19
N ARG A 12 4.60 -4.39 -10.34
CA ARG A 12 4.47 -3.30 -11.31
C ARG A 12 4.39 -1.98 -10.57
N ILE A 13 5.25 -1.07 -10.97
CA ILE A 13 5.18 0.33 -10.55
C ILE A 13 4.09 1.02 -11.38
N ASN A 14 3.24 1.80 -10.72
CA ASN A 14 2.29 2.67 -11.39
C ASN A 14 3.01 3.96 -11.82
N GLY A 15 3.41 4.02 -13.09
CA GLY A 15 4.17 5.14 -13.64
C GLY A 15 3.45 6.49 -13.54
N GLU A 16 2.12 6.53 -13.74
CA GLU A 16 1.33 7.76 -13.62
C GLU A 16 1.38 8.33 -12.20
N ASN A 17 1.22 7.46 -11.20
CA ASN A 17 1.27 7.87 -9.80
C ASN A 17 2.69 8.23 -9.34
N VAL A 18 3.71 7.51 -9.81
CA VAL A 18 5.11 7.85 -9.52
C VAL A 18 5.50 9.18 -10.16
N TYR A 19 4.94 9.52 -11.32
CA TYR A 19 5.13 10.83 -11.93
C TYR A 19 4.58 11.94 -11.02
N VAL A 20 3.33 11.81 -10.53
CA VAL A 20 2.74 12.77 -9.56
C VAL A 20 3.63 12.94 -8.32
N LEU A 21 4.07 11.83 -7.72
CA LEU A 21 4.96 11.86 -6.55
C LEU A 21 6.30 12.54 -6.84
N THR A 22 6.79 12.42 -8.07
CA THR A 22 8.05 13.05 -8.49
C THR A 22 7.88 14.55 -8.71
N GLN A 23 6.79 14.98 -9.35
CA GLN A 23 6.50 16.41 -9.54
C GLN A 23 6.27 17.13 -8.21
N ALA A 24 5.72 16.44 -7.22
CA ALA A 24 5.52 16.99 -5.89
C ALA A 24 6.78 16.90 -4.98
N GLU A 25 7.92 16.43 -5.50
CA GLU A 25 9.15 16.16 -4.74
C GLU A 25 8.90 15.33 -3.46
N TYR A 26 7.86 14.49 -3.49
CA TYR A 26 7.32 13.87 -2.28
C TYR A 26 8.23 12.75 -1.74
N LEU A 27 9.09 12.18 -2.60
CA LEU A 27 10.03 11.11 -2.25
C LEU A 27 11.48 11.53 -2.54
N THR A 28 12.34 11.29 -1.56
CA THR A 28 13.79 11.41 -1.69
C THR A 28 14.35 10.27 -2.55
N GLY A 29 15.59 10.43 -3.05
CA GLY A 29 16.27 9.38 -3.81
C GLY A 29 16.43 8.07 -3.03
N ALA A 30 16.77 8.15 -1.73
CA ALA A 30 16.91 6.98 -0.87
C ALA A 30 15.58 6.25 -0.64
N GLU A 31 14.47 6.98 -0.52
CA GLU A 31 13.13 6.40 -0.43
C GLU A 31 12.74 5.68 -1.73
N LYS A 32 12.99 6.31 -2.89
CA LYS A 32 12.76 5.68 -4.20
C LYS A 32 13.57 4.39 -4.36
N ALA A 33 14.84 4.42 -3.99
CA ALA A 33 15.71 3.25 -4.02
C ALA A 33 15.18 2.13 -3.10
N LEU A 34 14.77 2.44 -1.87
CA LEU A 34 14.21 1.44 -0.97
C LEU A 34 12.89 0.86 -1.52
N ILE A 35 11.99 1.67 -2.06
CA ILE A 35 10.74 1.16 -2.68
C ILE A 35 11.09 0.19 -3.81
N PHE A 36 12.08 0.52 -4.64
CA PHE A 36 12.52 -0.33 -5.72
C PHE A 36 13.00 -1.71 -5.21
N ASP A 37 13.80 -1.74 -4.14
CA ASP A 37 14.30 -2.99 -3.55
C ASP A 37 13.18 -3.80 -2.88
N LEU A 38 12.24 -3.12 -2.19
CA LEU A 38 11.12 -3.75 -1.51
C LEU A 38 10.17 -4.50 -2.46
N GLN A 39 10.20 -4.19 -3.76
CA GLN A 39 9.43 -4.93 -4.77
C GLN A 39 9.68 -6.44 -4.69
N TYR A 40 10.92 -6.86 -4.43
CA TYR A 40 11.28 -8.27 -4.32
C TYR A 40 10.56 -8.98 -3.16
N LEU A 41 10.31 -8.26 -2.06
CA LEU A 41 9.66 -8.77 -0.86
C LEU A 41 8.13 -8.64 -0.91
N CYS A 42 7.59 -8.04 -1.98
CA CYS A 42 6.18 -7.78 -2.14
C CYS A 42 5.42 -9.09 -2.45
N GLY A 43 4.51 -9.49 -1.58
CA GLY A 43 3.67 -10.67 -1.73
C GLY A 43 2.63 -10.51 -2.86
N VAL A 44 2.39 -11.59 -3.60
CA VAL A 44 1.45 -11.60 -4.73
C VAL A 44 0.02 -11.39 -4.22
N GLY A 45 -0.69 -10.40 -4.76
CA GLY A 45 -2.10 -10.07 -4.50
C GLY A 45 -2.37 -9.39 -3.15
N SER A 46 -1.52 -9.62 -2.14
CA SER A 46 -1.62 -9.00 -0.81
C SER A 46 -0.78 -7.73 -0.68
N ASN A 47 0.29 -7.60 -1.47
CA ASN A 47 1.33 -6.57 -1.32
C ASN A 47 2.02 -6.54 0.06
N ALA A 48 1.83 -7.58 0.88
CA ALA A 48 2.52 -7.66 2.16
C ALA A 48 4.02 -7.82 1.94
N LEU A 49 4.82 -7.14 2.75
CA LEU A 49 6.26 -7.34 2.79
C LEU A 49 6.54 -8.62 3.57
N ALA A 50 6.94 -9.65 2.84
CA ALA A 50 7.14 -10.99 3.37
C ALA A 50 8.42 -11.61 2.84
N ASN A 51 8.96 -12.58 3.57
CA ASN A 51 10.06 -13.40 3.10
C ASN A 51 9.59 -14.20 1.87
N PRO A 52 10.28 -14.11 0.72
CA PRO A 52 9.86 -14.81 -0.50
C PRO A 52 9.87 -16.33 -0.39
N GLU A 53 10.71 -16.89 0.49
CA GLU A 53 10.87 -18.33 0.69
C GLU A 53 9.87 -18.88 1.71
N THR A 54 9.71 -18.21 2.85
CA THR A 54 8.87 -18.71 3.96
C THR A 54 7.44 -18.15 3.96
N GLY A 55 7.19 -17.06 3.23
CA GLY A 55 5.93 -16.33 3.24
C GLY A 55 5.63 -15.57 4.54
N GLN A 56 6.54 -15.60 5.51
CA GLN A 56 6.35 -14.90 6.79
C GLN A 56 6.53 -13.40 6.63
N TYR A 57 5.75 -12.60 7.36
CA TYR A 57 5.89 -11.15 7.35
C TYR A 57 7.29 -10.71 7.79
N MET A 58 7.80 -9.69 7.12
CA MET A 58 9.14 -9.18 7.37
C MET A 58 9.15 -8.13 8.49
N THR A 59 9.98 -8.35 9.51
CA THR A 59 10.39 -7.27 10.42
C THR A 59 11.33 -6.28 9.72
N ILE A 60 11.52 -5.09 10.29
CA ILE A 60 12.57 -4.16 9.86
C ILE A 60 13.95 -4.82 9.86
N GLY A 61 14.25 -5.64 10.89
CA GLY A 61 15.51 -6.39 10.95
C GLY A 61 15.62 -7.48 9.88
N GLY A 62 14.50 -8.14 9.55
CA GLY A 62 14.39 -9.08 8.43
C GLY A 62 14.68 -8.39 7.10
N MET A 63 14.00 -7.28 6.80
CA MET A 63 14.24 -6.49 5.59
C MET A 63 15.69 -6.01 5.50
N ALA A 64 16.28 -5.53 6.59
CA ALA A 64 17.66 -5.05 6.58
C ALA A 64 18.67 -6.15 6.22
N ARG A 65 18.50 -7.35 6.80
CA ARG A 65 19.35 -8.51 6.47
C ARG A 65 19.17 -8.94 5.01
N GLU A 66 17.92 -9.07 4.57
CA GLU A 66 17.59 -9.53 3.22
C GLU A 66 18.11 -8.56 2.14
N LEU A 67 17.91 -7.27 2.35
CA LEU A 67 18.36 -6.22 1.44
C LEU A 67 19.85 -5.87 1.60
N LYS A 68 20.56 -6.54 2.52
CA LYS A 68 21.98 -6.28 2.85
C LYS A 68 22.25 -4.81 3.16
N ARG A 69 21.39 -4.20 3.98
CA ARG A 69 21.45 -2.79 4.39
C ARG A 69 21.55 -2.64 5.90
N ASP A 70 22.09 -1.50 6.33
CA ASP A 70 22.10 -1.15 7.74
C ASP A 70 20.67 -1.04 8.29
N ARG A 71 20.45 -1.63 9.47
CA ARG A 71 19.12 -1.70 10.11
C ARG A 71 18.61 -0.32 10.51
N ILE A 72 19.48 0.57 10.98
CA ILE A 72 19.07 1.91 11.42
C ILE A 72 18.59 2.71 10.20
N SER A 73 19.33 2.64 9.10
CA SER A 73 18.95 3.26 7.82
C SER A 73 17.61 2.75 7.29
N VAL A 74 17.44 1.41 7.21
CA VAL A 74 16.17 0.80 6.78
C VAL A 74 15.03 1.22 7.69
N SER A 75 15.23 1.22 9.01
CA SER A 75 14.22 1.67 9.96
C SER A 75 13.78 3.11 9.69
N LYS A 76 14.74 4.05 9.54
CA LYS A 76 14.44 5.46 9.27
C LYS A 76 13.64 5.64 7.98
N LEU A 77 14.04 4.96 6.92
CA LEU A 77 13.37 5.03 5.62
C LEU A 77 11.97 4.41 5.67
N VAL A 78 11.81 3.22 6.26
CA VAL A 78 10.49 2.57 6.43
C VAL A 78 9.55 3.46 7.23
N THR A 79 10.02 4.05 8.34
CA THR A 79 9.19 4.99 9.13
C THR A 79 8.82 6.22 8.32
N SER A 80 9.72 6.75 7.49
CA SER A 80 9.40 7.86 6.58
C SER A 80 8.33 7.48 5.55
N LEU A 81 8.47 6.33 4.91
CA LEU A 81 7.51 5.82 3.92
C LEU A 81 6.13 5.51 4.53
N LEU A 82 6.09 5.06 5.79
CA LEU A 82 4.85 4.90 6.57
C LEU A 82 4.15 6.24 6.77
N ARG A 83 4.87 7.28 7.23
CA ARG A 83 4.32 8.63 7.40
C ARG A 83 3.84 9.25 6.09
N LYS A 84 4.41 8.84 4.97
CA LYS A 84 4.08 9.32 3.62
C LYS A 84 2.94 8.54 2.96
N GLY A 85 2.48 7.43 3.53
CA GLY A 85 1.44 6.59 2.93
C GLY A 85 1.91 5.70 1.79
N ILE A 86 3.23 5.50 1.64
CA ILE A 86 3.80 4.61 0.63
C ILE A 86 3.89 3.18 1.15
N ILE A 87 4.28 3.03 2.42
CA ILE A 87 4.10 1.78 3.17
C ILE A 87 2.86 1.97 4.05
N LEU A 88 2.06 0.92 4.13
CA LEU A 88 0.88 0.84 4.95
C LEU A 88 1.12 -0.14 6.09
N GLN A 89 0.48 0.09 7.22
CA GLN A 89 0.45 -0.83 8.34
C GLN A 89 -0.96 -0.88 8.90
N ILE A 90 -1.37 -2.05 9.39
CA ILE A 90 -2.62 -2.16 10.14
C ILE A 90 -2.38 -1.54 11.51
N ILE A 91 -3.17 -0.53 11.86
CA ILE A 91 -3.13 0.10 13.18
C ILE A 91 -4.28 -0.45 14.02
N ASN A 92 -3.97 -1.34 14.96
CA ASN A 92 -4.93 -1.68 16.01
C ASN A 92 -4.96 -0.55 17.04
N ARG A 93 -5.93 0.37 16.91
CA ARG A 93 -6.08 1.53 17.81
C ARG A 93 -6.39 1.10 19.25
N GLN A 94 -7.18 0.03 19.43
CA GLN A 94 -7.52 -0.50 20.76
C GLN A 94 -6.27 -1.00 21.51
N GLU A 95 -5.30 -1.61 20.81
CA GLU A 95 -4.03 -2.00 21.43
C GLU A 95 -3.19 -0.79 21.85
N ILE A 96 -3.13 0.25 21.02
CA ILE A 96 -2.37 1.47 21.34
C ILE A 96 -3.01 2.17 22.54
N GLU A 97 -4.33 2.30 22.57
CA GLU A 97 -5.07 2.91 23.68
C GLU A 97 -4.89 2.11 24.97
N LYS A 98 -4.86 0.78 24.89
CA LYS A 98 -4.73 -0.10 26.06
C LYS A 98 -3.31 -0.19 26.62
N TYR A 99 -2.29 -0.17 25.76
CA TYR A 99 -0.91 -0.48 26.17
C TYR A 99 0.08 0.66 25.94
N GLY A 100 -0.37 1.80 25.42
CA GLY A 100 0.47 2.95 25.05
C GLY A 100 1.46 2.68 23.91
N ARG A 101 1.50 1.45 23.40
CA ARG A 101 2.38 0.99 22.33
C ARG A 101 1.72 -0.15 21.54
N PRO A 102 2.13 -0.38 20.28
CA PRO A 102 1.86 -1.62 19.58
C PRO A 102 2.39 -2.83 20.36
N VAL A 103 1.61 -3.89 20.50
CA VAL A 103 2.03 -5.12 21.21
C VAL A 103 2.21 -6.30 20.25
N THR A 104 1.52 -6.28 19.10
CA THR A 104 1.65 -7.29 18.04
C THR A 104 2.59 -6.86 16.91
N GLU A 105 3.24 -7.84 16.28
CA GLU A 105 4.04 -7.64 15.07
C GLU A 105 3.13 -7.18 13.92
N ARG A 106 3.40 -5.99 13.38
CA ARG A 106 2.52 -5.36 12.39
C ARG A 106 2.97 -5.72 10.98
N PRO A 107 2.16 -6.44 10.19
CA PRO A 107 2.47 -6.64 8.80
C PRO A 107 2.52 -5.27 8.09
N LEU A 108 3.56 -5.10 7.28
CA LEU A 108 3.75 -3.94 6.43
C LEU A 108 3.32 -4.30 5.00
N PHE A 109 2.71 -3.33 4.31
CA PHE A 109 2.23 -3.51 2.95
C PHE A 109 2.74 -2.38 2.07
N LEU A 110 3.12 -2.66 0.83
CA LEU A 110 3.31 -1.59 -0.15
C LEU A 110 1.96 -1.08 -0.63
N ASN A 111 1.81 0.25 -0.70
CA ASN A 111 0.59 0.86 -1.22
C ASN A 111 0.35 0.40 -2.68
N PRO A 112 -0.79 -0.28 -2.97
CA PRO A 112 -1.09 -0.82 -4.29
C PRO A 112 -1.28 0.26 -5.37
N GLU A 113 -1.51 1.51 -4.96
CA GLU A 113 -1.58 2.64 -5.88
C GLU A 113 -0.19 3.01 -6.43
N ILE A 114 0.89 2.62 -5.76
CA ILE A 114 2.27 2.93 -6.15
C ILE A 114 2.97 1.72 -6.77
N VAL A 115 2.92 0.58 -6.07
CA VAL A 115 3.51 -0.69 -6.52
C VAL A 115 2.46 -1.77 -6.30
N PHE A 116 2.19 -2.61 -7.28
CA PHE A 116 1.31 -3.75 -7.09
C PHE A 116 1.86 -5.02 -7.75
N ARG A 117 1.90 -6.11 -6.98
CA ARG A 117 2.31 -7.43 -7.49
C ARG A 117 1.09 -8.32 -7.63
N GLY A 118 0.50 -8.36 -8.82
CA GLY A 118 -0.68 -9.19 -9.09
C GLY A 118 -1.52 -8.67 -10.24
N ASP A 119 -2.78 -9.08 -10.27
CA ASP A 119 -3.80 -8.54 -11.18
C ASP A 119 -4.41 -7.24 -10.62
N PRO A 120 -4.17 -6.05 -11.22
CA PRO A 120 -4.66 -4.76 -10.74
C PRO A 120 -6.18 -4.66 -10.76
N GLU A 121 -6.87 -5.55 -11.48
CA GLU A 121 -8.33 -5.67 -11.45
C GLU A 121 -8.84 -6.46 -10.22
N ARG A 122 -7.93 -7.09 -9.47
CA ARG A 122 -8.25 -8.00 -8.35
C ARG A 122 -7.37 -7.74 -7.12
N ILE A 123 -7.34 -6.48 -6.68
CA ILE A 123 -6.65 -6.08 -5.46
C ILE A 123 -7.46 -6.55 -4.25
N SER A 124 -6.80 -7.16 -3.25
CA SER A 124 -7.46 -7.63 -2.02
C SER A 124 -8.27 -6.50 -1.36
N GLY A 125 -9.53 -6.78 -1.02
CA GLY A 125 -10.39 -5.78 -0.41
C GLY A 125 -9.91 -5.24 0.93
N ASN A 126 -9.16 -6.03 1.70
CA ASN A 126 -8.55 -5.55 2.95
C ASN A 126 -7.47 -4.50 2.67
N LEU A 127 -6.67 -4.68 1.62
CA LEU A 127 -5.66 -3.71 1.21
C LEU A 127 -6.33 -2.44 0.65
N CYS A 128 -7.39 -2.59 -0.15
CA CYS A 128 -8.18 -1.46 -0.64
C CYS A 128 -8.76 -0.62 0.51
N ARG A 129 -9.37 -1.28 1.50
CA ARG A 129 -9.93 -0.61 2.68
C ARG A 129 -8.84 0.07 3.50
N LEU A 130 -7.68 -0.58 3.68
CA LEU A 130 -6.55 0.01 4.39
C LEU A 130 -6.09 1.32 3.76
N VAL A 131 -6.02 1.40 2.43
CA VAL A 131 -5.71 2.64 1.69
C VAL A 131 -6.80 3.67 1.88
N LEU A 132 -8.06 3.31 1.66
CA LEU A 132 -9.19 4.24 1.69
C LEU A 132 -9.45 4.82 3.09
N GLU A 133 -9.28 4.03 4.14
CA GLU A 133 -9.46 4.45 5.53
C GLU A 133 -8.31 5.33 6.04
N ASN A 134 -7.11 5.20 5.46
CA ASN A 134 -5.91 5.92 5.87
C ASN A 134 -5.20 6.55 4.66
N ASP A 135 -5.94 7.33 3.87
CA ASP A 135 -5.45 7.93 2.62
C ASP A 135 -4.52 9.13 2.88
N VAL A 136 -3.32 8.85 3.39
CA VAL A 136 -2.32 9.86 3.75
C VAL A 136 -1.94 10.74 2.56
N LEU A 137 -1.88 10.16 1.35
CA LEU A 137 -1.52 10.90 0.14
C LEU A 137 -2.58 11.93 -0.21
N GLU A 138 -3.85 11.53 -0.29
CA GLU A 138 -4.95 12.45 -0.59
C GLU A 138 -5.07 13.53 0.52
N ASN A 139 -4.92 13.14 1.80
CA ASN A 139 -4.95 14.06 2.94
C ASN A 139 -3.78 15.06 2.95
N SER A 140 -2.66 14.72 2.32
CA SER A 140 -1.49 15.61 2.18
C SER A 140 -1.55 16.45 0.89
N GLY A 141 -2.66 16.42 0.15
CA GLY A 141 -2.82 17.11 -1.12
C GLY A 141 -2.13 16.42 -2.30
N ILE A 142 -1.61 15.21 -2.13
CA ILE A 142 -1.01 14.41 -3.20
C ILE A 142 -2.11 13.64 -3.93
N LEU A 143 -2.57 14.24 -5.01
CA LEU A 143 -3.72 13.77 -5.78
C LEU A 143 -3.29 12.78 -6.86
N LEU A 144 -3.28 11.48 -6.54
CA LEU A 144 -2.87 10.44 -7.50
C LEU A 144 -3.84 10.29 -8.67
N GLU A 145 -3.30 9.97 -9.85
CA GLU A 145 -4.03 9.76 -11.11
C GLU A 145 -4.80 8.44 -11.16
N LYS A 146 -4.25 7.40 -10.54
CA LYS A 146 -4.97 6.14 -10.29
C LYS A 146 -5.22 5.97 -8.81
N LYS A 147 -6.48 5.77 -8.44
CA LYS A 147 -6.88 5.51 -7.06
C LYS A 147 -7.53 4.14 -6.94
N VAL A 148 -7.28 3.46 -5.83
CA VAL A 148 -7.97 2.23 -5.52
C VAL A 148 -9.41 2.53 -5.14
N TRP A 149 -10.33 1.67 -5.54
CA TRP A 149 -11.70 1.68 -5.03
C TRP A 149 -12.24 0.26 -4.89
N ILE A 150 -13.09 0.06 -3.89
CA ILE A 150 -13.83 -1.17 -3.67
C ILE A 150 -15.25 -0.85 -3.22
N GLU A 151 -16.22 -1.60 -3.73
CA GLU A 151 -17.61 -1.48 -3.25
C GLU A 151 -17.79 -2.25 -1.93
N PRO A 152 -18.70 -1.83 -1.02
CA PRO A 152 -18.76 -2.35 0.35
C PRO A 152 -18.86 -3.88 0.50
N LYS A 153 -19.50 -4.56 -0.46
CA LYS A 153 -19.74 -6.02 -0.44
C LYS A 153 -18.76 -6.82 -1.31
N GLU A 154 -17.82 -6.14 -1.97
CA GLU A 154 -16.87 -6.81 -2.86
C GLU A 154 -15.68 -7.37 -2.07
N GLN A 155 -15.16 -8.50 -2.58
CA GLN A 155 -13.94 -9.12 -2.06
C GLN A 155 -12.68 -8.52 -2.66
N PHE A 156 -12.80 -7.98 -3.88
CA PHE A 156 -11.69 -7.41 -4.63
C PHE A 156 -12.04 -5.99 -5.09
N GLY A 157 -11.05 -5.10 -5.01
CA GLY A 157 -11.10 -3.78 -5.63
C GLY A 157 -10.14 -3.72 -6.82
N ARG A 158 -10.04 -2.52 -7.40
CA ARG A 158 -9.10 -2.25 -8.48
C ARG A 158 -8.69 -0.79 -8.52
N LEU A 159 -7.70 -0.48 -9.35
CA LEU A 159 -7.32 0.89 -9.66
C LEU A 159 -8.28 1.50 -10.68
N TYR A 160 -8.71 2.73 -10.42
CA TYR A 160 -9.54 3.54 -11.30
C TYR A 160 -8.81 4.83 -11.63
N SER A 161 -9.12 5.42 -12.79
CA SER A 161 -8.73 6.81 -13.05
C SER A 161 -9.30 7.74 -11.97
N ARG A 162 -8.62 8.86 -11.74
CA ARG A 162 -9.03 9.83 -10.71
C ARG A 162 -10.47 10.29 -10.91
N GLN A 163 -10.87 10.58 -12.15
CA GLN A 163 -12.26 10.96 -12.47
C GLN A 163 -13.27 9.88 -12.05
N ALA A 164 -13.03 8.62 -12.41
CA ALA A 164 -13.92 7.51 -12.07
C ALA A 164 -13.96 7.25 -10.55
N TYR A 165 -12.82 7.38 -9.86
CA TYR A 165 -12.75 7.33 -8.40
C TYR A 165 -13.61 8.43 -7.76
N LEU A 166 -13.50 9.68 -8.22
CA LEU A 166 -14.29 10.80 -7.69
C LEU A 166 -15.80 10.64 -7.93
N GLU A 167 -16.20 10.06 -9.07
CA GLU A 167 -17.60 9.70 -9.31
C GLU A 167 -18.11 8.66 -8.33
N LYS A 168 -17.32 7.61 -8.07
CA LYS A 168 -17.66 6.54 -7.11
C LYS A 168 -17.72 7.04 -5.68
N LYS A 169 -16.75 7.87 -5.27
CA LYS A 169 -16.72 8.54 -3.96
C LYS A 169 -17.96 9.42 -3.75
N ARG A 170 -18.38 10.18 -4.77
CA ARG A 170 -19.61 10.99 -4.70
C ARG A 170 -20.88 10.16 -4.59
N ARG A 171 -20.96 9.03 -5.31
CA ARG A 171 -22.14 8.14 -5.28
C ARG A 171 -22.29 7.38 -3.95
N SER A 172 -21.19 7.10 -3.28
CA SER A 172 -21.14 6.39 -1.99
C SER A 172 -21.28 7.31 -0.78
N ALA A 173 -21.08 8.62 -0.95
CA ALA A 173 -21.37 9.59 0.10
C ALA A 173 -22.84 9.49 0.51
N PRO A 174 -23.16 9.42 1.82
CA PRO A 174 -24.54 9.41 2.26
C PRO A 174 -25.23 10.68 1.73
N LYS A 175 -26.31 10.50 0.95
CA LYS A 175 -27.15 11.63 0.55
C LYS A 175 -27.59 12.32 1.83
N GLY A 176 -27.15 13.57 2.02
CA GLY A 176 -27.55 14.38 3.16
C GLY A 176 -29.07 14.30 3.31
N ARG A 177 -29.53 13.99 4.53
CA ARG A 177 -30.94 14.20 4.87
C ARG A 177 -31.21 15.67 4.61
N ASN A 178 -31.92 15.99 3.53
CA ASN A 178 -32.51 17.30 3.36
C ASN A 178 -33.42 17.52 4.57
N SER A 179 -32.97 18.40 5.47
CA SER A 179 -33.80 19.09 6.44
C SER A 179 -34.94 19.76 5.67
N LYS A 180 -36.14 19.17 5.80
CA LYS A 180 -37.39 19.89 5.63
C LYS A 180 -37.55 20.87 6.78
#